data_AF-A0A2V6BLD7-F1
#
_entry.id   AF-A0A2V6BLD7-F1
#
_cell.length_a   1.000
_cell.length_b   1.000
_cell.length_c   1.000
_cell.angle_alpha   90.00
_cell.angle_beta   90.00
_cell.angle_gamma   90.00
#
_symmetry.space_group_name_H-M   'P 1'
#
loop_
_entity.id
_entity.type
_entity.pdbx_description
1 polymer ?
#
loop_
_entity_poly.entity_id
_entity_poly.type
_entity_poly.pdbx_seq_one_letter_code
_entity_poly.pdbx_strand_id
1 'polypeptide(L)' 'MQTELKRDESSRWRLVAAAAIIVGAVLLVYLPALRAGFVWDDEQLITSNPLLRTFSGLIEIWSGGRTADYFP' A
#
# COMPACT_ATOMS: atom_id res chain seq x y z
N MET A 1 20.10 -40.13 -2.01
CA MET A 1 20.12 -38.84 -2.75
C MET A 1 18.73 -38.45 -3.31
N GLN A 2 17.62 -38.75 -2.61
CA GLN A 2 16.24 -38.40 -3.03
C GLN A 2 15.42 -37.70 -1.93
N THR A 3 15.91 -37.76 -0.68
CA THR A 3 15.24 -37.23 0.52
C THR A 3 15.38 -35.72 0.70
N GLU A 4 16.41 -35.11 0.11
CA GLU A 4 16.69 -33.67 0.18
C GLU A 4 15.74 -32.86 -0.72
N LEU A 5 15.45 -33.34 -1.94
CA LEU A 5 14.61 -32.62 -2.92
C LEU A 5 13.17 -32.40 -2.41
N LYS A 6 12.57 -33.42 -1.80
CA LYS A 6 11.17 -33.37 -1.32
C LYS A 6 10.98 -32.42 -0.13
N ARG A 7 12.05 -32.19 0.65
CA ARG A 7 12.02 -31.31 1.82
C ARG A 7 11.95 -29.84 1.40
N ASP A 8 12.67 -29.45 0.34
CA ASP A 8 12.68 -28.08 -0.20
C ASP A 8 11.29 -27.68 -0.73
N GLU A 9 10.67 -28.52 -1.55
CA GLU A 9 9.39 -28.22 -2.19
C GLU A 9 8.25 -28.02 -1.16
N SER A 10 8.16 -28.91 -0.17
CA SER A 10 7.15 -28.79 0.89
C SER A 10 7.32 -27.54 1.76
N SER A 11 8.56 -27.10 1.95
CA SER A 11 8.88 -25.88 2.70
C SER A 11 8.47 -24.63 1.91
N ARG A 12 8.76 -24.59 0.61
CA ARG A 12 8.39 -23.48 -0.27
C ARG A 12 6.87 -23.30 -0.37
N TRP A 13 6.11 -24.38 -0.49
CA TRP A 13 4.65 -24.30 -0.51
C TRP A 13 4.06 -23.80 0.82
N ARG A 14 4.65 -24.18 1.96
CA ARG A 14 4.25 -23.63 3.27
C ARG A 14 4.51 -22.14 3.36
N LEU A 15 5.65 -21.65 2.84
CA LEU A 15 5.95 -20.23 2.81
C LEU A 15 4.98 -19.46 1.92
N VAL A 16 4.67 -19.97 0.73
CA VAL A 16 3.68 -19.36 -0.19
C VAL A 16 2.30 -19.33 0.47
N ALA A 17 1.88 -20.42 1.11
CA ALA A 17 0.60 -20.47 1.82
C ALA A 17 0.54 -19.47 2.99
N ALA A 18 1.61 -19.38 3.78
CA ALA A 18 1.69 -18.40 4.87
C ALA A 18 1.64 -16.96 4.35
N ALA A 19 2.37 -16.65 3.28
CA ALA A 19 2.33 -15.33 2.64
C ALA A 19 0.93 -15.01 2.11
N ALA A 20 0.27 -15.96 1.45
CA ALA A 20 -1.10 -15.79 0.95
C ALA A 20 -2.11 -15.54 2.08
N ILE A 21 -1.97 -16.24 3.22
CA ILE A 21 -2.82 -16.03 4.40
C ILE A 21 -2.61 -14.61 4.96
N ILE A 22 -1.36 -14.15 5.09
CA ILE A 22 -1.08 -12.81 5.61
C ILE A 22 -1.66 -11.74 4.67
N VAL A 23 -1.41 -11.86 3.37
CA VAL A 23 -1.96 -10.92 2.37
C VAL A 23 -3.49 -10.94 2.41
N GLY A 24 -4.10 -12.12 2.45
CA GLY A 24 -5.55 -12.27 2.55
C GLY A 24 -6.12 -11.64 3.81
N ALA A 25 -5.49 -11.84 4.97
CA ALA A 25 -5.91 -11.25 6.23
C ALA A 25 -5.82 -9.71 6.20
N VAL A 26 -4.74 -9.16 5.65
CA VAL A 26 -4.58 -7.71 5.45
C VAL A 26 -5.72 -7.17 4.58
N LEU A 27 -5.97 -7.79 3.42
CA LEU A 27 -7.04 -7.36 2.52
C LEU A 27 -8.41 -7.41 3.19
N LEU A 28 -8.72 -8.48 3.94
CA LEU A 28 -10.00 -8.62 4.65
C LEU A 28 -10.19 -7.54 5.72
N VAL A 29 -9.15 -7.22 6.49
CA VAL A 29 -9.19 -6.18 7.52
C VAL A 29 -9.38 -4.80 6.91
N TYR A 30 -8.74 -4.51 5.77
CA TYR A 30 -8.81 -3.20 5.12
C TYR A 30 -10.00 -3.04 4.16
N LEU A 31 -10.73 -4.10 3.83
CA LEU A 31 -11.86 -4.05 2.89
C LEU A 31 -12.92 -2.98 3.24
N PRO A 32 -13.31 -2.76 4.51
CA PRO A 32 -14.25 -1.71 4.87
C PRO A 32 -13.75 -0.29 4.55
N ALA A 33 -12.43 -0.06 4.57
CA ALA A 33 -11.83 1.24 4.31
C ALA A 33 -12.06 1.72 2.86
N LEU A 34 -12.30 0.80 1.92
CA LEU A 34 -12.65 1.15 0.54
C LEU A 34 -14.01 1.86 0.40
N ARG A 35 -14.85 1.80 1.44
CA ARG A 35 -16.15 2.49 1.50
C ARG A 35 -16.11 3.70 2.44
N ALA A 36 -14.98 4.00 3.07
CA ALA A 36 -14.84 5.18 3.89
C ALA A 36 -14.81 6.44 3.01
N GLY A 37 -15.37 7.53 3.51
CA GLY A 37 -15.22 8.84 2.90
C GLY A 37 -13.92 9.52 3.31
N PHE A 38 -13.58 10.59 2.60
CA PHE A 38 -12.51 11.51 2.97
C PHE A 38 -12.89 12.34 4.21
N VAL A 39 -11.93 12.63 5.07
CA VAL A 39 -12.10 13.39 6.33
C VAL A 39 -10.99 14.44 6.49
N TRP A 40 -11.24 15.49 7.27
CA TRP A 40 -10.28 16.58 7.53
C TRP A 40 -9.79 17.28 6.25
N ASP A 41 -8.48 17.51 6.12
CA ASP A 41 -7.86 18.27 5.03
C ASP A 41 -7.69 17.46 3.74
N ASP A 42 -8.35 16.29 3.62
CA ASP A 42 -8.32 15.47 2.42
C ASP A 42 -8.77 16.22 1.16
N GLU A 43 -9.59 17.28 1.32
CA GLU A 43 -9.91 18.15 0.19
C GLU A 43 -8.64 18.75 -0.42
N GLN A 44 -7.81 19.39 0.40
CA GLN A 44 -6.60 20.07 -0.04
C GLN A 44 -5.47 19.08 -0.34
N LEU A 45 -5.36 18.01 0.45
CA LEU A 45 -4.27 17.04 0.36
C LEU A 45 -4.49 16.01 -0.76
N ILE A 46 -5.74 15.66 -1.05
CA ILE A 46 -6.08 14.53 -1.92
C ILE A 46 -7.02 14.95 -3.06
N THR A 47 -8.29 15.25 -2.78
CA THR A 47 -9.32 15.31 -3.84
C THR A 47 -9.13 16.51 -4.78
N SER A 48 -8.68 17.64 -4.24
CA SER A 48 -8.46 18.89 -4.95
C SER A 48 -6.98 19.23 -5.14
N ASN A 49 -6.06 18.29 -4.85
CA ASN A 49 -4.62 18.53 -4.97
C ASN A 49 -4.15 18.40 -6.44
N PRO A 50 -3.74 19.50 -7.11
CA PRO A 50 -3.28 19.45 -8.49
C PRO A 50 -1.95 18.71 -8.65
N LEU A 51 -1.12 18.61 -7.60
CA LEU A 51 0.18 17.94 -7.66
C LEU A 51 0.05 16.42 -7.84
N LEU A 52 -1.07 15.83 -7.41
CA LEU A 52 -1.35 14.40 -7.60
C LEU A 52 -1.69 14.05 -9.06
N ARG A 53 -1.94 15.05 -9.91
CA ARG A 53 -2.40 14.84 -11.31
C ARG A 53 -1.25 14.76 -12.32
N THR A 54 -0.01 14.99 -11.90
CA THR A 54 1.16 14.98 -12.80
C THR A 54 2.36 14.30 -12.14
N PHE A 55 3.22 13.71 -12.96
CA PHE A 55 4.45 13.09 -12.46
C PHE A 55 5.42 14.11 -11.85
N SER A 56 5.53 15.31 -12.43
CA SER A 56 6.33 16.40 -11.86
C SER A 56 5.80 16.85 -10.50
N GLY A 57 4.47 16.93 -10.33
CA GLY A 57 3.85 17.23 -9.05
C GLY A 57 4.13 16.16 -7.98
N LEU A 58 4.16 14.88 -8.36
CA LEU A 58 4.61 13.82 -7.46
C LEU A 58 6.07 14.01 -7.06
N ILE A 59 6.98 14.33 -7.99
CA ILE A 59 8.37 14.64 -7.65
C ILE A 59 8.44 15.80 -6.66
N GLU A 60 7.66 16.87 -6.86
CA GLU A 60 7.62 18.01 -5.94
C GLU A 60 7.19 17.59 -4.52
N ILE A 61 6.17 16.73 -4.39
CA ILE A 61 5.73 16.19 -3.09
C ILE A 61 6.87 15.39 -2.43
N TRP A 62 7.46 14.44 -3.16
CA TRP A 62 8.45 13.50 -2.58
C TRP A 62 9.84 14.11 -2.36
N SER A 63 10.17 15.18 -3.07
CA SER A 63 11.44 15.91 -2.91
C SER A 63 11.36 17.09 -1.94
N GLY A 64 10.18 17.38 -1.39
CA GLY A 64 9.97 18.47 -0.43
C GLY A 64 9.90 19.86 -1.07
N GLY A 65 9.52 19.95 -2.35
CA GLY A 65 9.42 21.21 -3.09
C GLY A 65 8.15 22.00 -2.75
N ARG A 66 6.98 21.41 -3.01
CA ARG A 66 5.67 21.99 -2.68
C ARG A 66 4.80 20.94 -2.00
N THR A 67 4.15 21.34 -0.92
CA THR A 67 3.15 20.53 -0.20
C THR A 67 1.85 21.31 -0.14
N ALA A 68 0.74 20.67 0.29
CA ALA A 68 -0.42 21.44 0.69
C ALA A 68 -0.03 22.35 1.88
N ASP A 69 -0.59 23.56 1.91
CA ASP A 69 -0.30 24.54 2.95
C ASP A 69 -0.91 24.06 4.28
N TYR A 70 -0.05 23.57 5.18
CA TYR A 70 -0.45 23.24 6.55
C TYR A 70 -0.43 24.51 7.40
N PHE A 71 -1.59 24.91 7.93
CA PHE A 71 -1.70 25.99 8.92
C PHE A 71 -1.88 25.38 10.32
N PRO A 72 -0.95 25.60 11.26
CA PRO A 72 -1.04 25.10 12.64
C PRO A 72 -2.05 25.88 13.51
#